data_AF-A0A842YEX0-F1
#
_entry.id   AF-A0A842YEX0-F1
#
_cell.length_a   1.000
_cell.length_b   1.000
_cell.length_c   1.000
_cell.angle_alpha   90.00
_cell.angle_beta   90.00
_cell.angle_gamma   90.00
#
_symmetry.space_group_name_H-M   'P 1'
#
loop_
_entity.id
_entity.type
_entity.pdbx_description
1 polymer ?
#
loop_
_entity_poly.entity_id
_entity_poly.type
_entity_poly.pdbx_seq_one_letter_code
_entity_poly.pdbx_strand_id
1 'polypeptide(L)'
;MKDVWLVDFARTPFSRSRPQKPETDVFGEIRGDELLSRLLMKFFDGSLVEKGIEKKEIDEITVGVASGVLENWTYGGKIPAFLSGFPHHVPTVFIDRQCGSAGSGMHIGIMEIMLGFSTTVLSTGFE
;
A
#
# COMPACT_ATOMS: atom_id res chain seq x y z
N MET A 1 0.84 23.19 12.73
CA MET A 1 0.67 22.04 11.83
C MET A 1 -0.38 21.14 12.45
N LYS A 2 -1.17 20.40 11.66
CA LYS A 2 -2.12 19.44 12.22
C LYS A 2 -1.35 18.27 12.85
N ASP A 3 -1.86 17.73 13.96
CA ASP A 3 -1.34 16.47 14.51
C ASP A 3 -1.73 15.31 13.58
N VAL A 4 -0.86 14.30 13.47
CA VAL A 4 -1.08 13.13 12.63
C VAL A 4 -1.07 11.87 13.48
N TRP A 5 -2.04 10.99 13.22
CA TRP A 5 -2.25 9.76 13.99
C TRP A 5 -2.23 8.55 13.06
N LEU A 6 -1.58 7.46 13.50
CA LEU A 6 -1.72 6.16 12.86
C LEU A 6 -3.01 5.52 13.37
N VAL A 7 -4.02 5.41 12.51
CA VAL A 7 -5.35 4.90 12.89
C VAL A 7 -5.36 3.37 12.97
N ASP A 8 -4.71 2.70 12.03
CA ASP A 8 -4.66 1.24 11.96
C ASP A 8 -3.50 0.74 11.08
N PHE A 9 -3.16 -0.54 11.18
CA PHE A 9 -2.08 -1.17 10.43
C PHE A 9 -2.33 -2.66 10.19
N ALA A 10 -2.08 -3.12 8.96
CA ALA A 10 -2.12 -4.53 8.60
C ALA A 10 -0.94 -4.90 7.69
N ARG A 11 -0.54 -6.17 7.72
CA ARG A 11 0.48 -6.74 6.84
C ARG A 11 0.22 -8.21 6.58
N THR A 12 0.80 -8.72 5.51
CA THR A 12 0.93 -10.16 5.31
C THR A 12 1.96 -10.77 6.28
N PRO A 13 1.90 -12.09 6.53
CA PRO A 13 3.06 -12.84 7.01
C PRO A 13 4.26 -12.66 6.07
N PHE A 14 5.47 -12.94 6.53
CA PHE A 14 6.63 -13.01 5.64
C PHE A 14 6.86 -14.45 5.20
N SER A 15 7.03 -14.65 3.89
CA SER A 15 7.54 -15.89 3.31
C SER A 15 9.03 -15.75 3.03
N ARG A 16 9.74 -16.86 2.83
CA ARG A 16 11.18 -16.86 2.55
C ARG A 16 11.42 -17.27 1.11
N SER A 17 11.74 -16.29 0.26
CA SER A 17 12.18 -16.56 -1.10
C SER A 17 13.53 -17.29 -1.10
N ARG A 18 13.55 -18.49 -1.67
CA ARG A 18 14.74 -19.32 -1.85
C ARG A 18 14.77 -19.82 -3.29
N PRO A 19 15.56 -19.22 -4.18
CA PRO A 19 15.59 -19.61 -5.59
C PRO A 19 15.90 -21.10 -5.83
N GLN A 20 16.66 -21.74 -4.92
CA GLN A 20 16.97 -23.17 -5.01
C GLN A 20 15.90 -24.09 -4.40
N LYS A 21 14.92 -23.54 -3.67
CA LYS A 21 13.82 -24.26 -3.01
C LYS A 21 12.51 -23.44 -3.07
N PRO A 22 12.01 -23.13 -4.28
CA PRO A 22 10.85 -22.25 -4.46
C PRO A 22 9.58 -22.78 -3.78
N GLU A 23 9.46 -24.09 -3.60
CA GLU A 23 8.34 -24.73 -2.88
C GLU A 23 8.22 -24.31 -1.41
N THR A 24 9.27 -23.69 -0.85
CA THR A 24 9.26 -23.15 0.51
C THR A 24 8.77 -21.70 0.60
N ASP A 25 8.56 -21.05 -0.56
CA ASP A 25 7.97 -19.73 -0.64
C ASP A 25 6.45 -19.82 -0.82
N VAL A 26 5.70 -19.59 0.25
CA VAL A 26 4.23 -19.64 0.26
C VAL A 26 3.59 -18.57 -0.64
N PHE A 27 4.33 -17.51 -0.99
CA PHE A 27 3.86 -16.44 -1.88
C PHE A 27 4.55 -16.44 -3.25
N GLY A 28 5.47 -17.37 -3.52
CA GLY A 28 6.31 -17.34 -4.73
C GLY A 28 5.53 -17.41 -6.06
N GLU A 29 4.29 -17.88 -6.03
CA GLU A 29 3.39 -17.97 -7.19
C GLU A 29 2.33 -16.84 -7.22
N ILE A 30 2.44 -15.84 -6.35
CA ILE A 30 1.51 -14.70 -6.26
C ILE A 30 2.29 -13.43 -6.61
N ARG A 31 1.80 -12.66 -7.58
CA ARG A 31 2.38 -11.36 -7.90
C ARG A 31 2.30 -10.42 -6.69
N GLY A 32 3.32 -9.59 -6.50
CA GLY A 32 3.38 -8.67 -5.35
C GLY A 32 2.20 -7.70 -5.28
N ASP A 33 1.74 -7.18 -6.41
CA ASP A 33 0.58 -6.28 -6.49
C ASP A 33 -0.75 -6.98 -6.16
N GLU A 34 -0.89 -8.25 -6.54
CA GLU A 34 -2.01 -9.10 -6.15
C GLU A 34 -1.98 -9.42 -4.65
N LEU A 35 -0.80 -9.74 -4.10
CA LEU A 35 -0.64 -10.00 -2.69
C LEU A 35 -1.00 -8.77 -1.84
N LEU A 36 -0.54 -7.59 -2.26
CA LEU A 36 -0.94 -6.32 -1.66
C LEU A 36 -2.45 -6.11 -1.78
N SER A 37 -3.03 -6.40 -2.95
CA SER A 37 -4.46 -6.21 -3.15
C SER A 37 -5.32 -7.07 -2.22
N ARG A 38 -4.94 -8.34 -2.05
CA ARG A 38 -5.61 -9.24 -1.09
C ARG A 38 -5.52 -8.72 0.35
N LEU A 39 -4.39 -8.13 0.74
CA LEU A 39 -4.23 -7.47 2.03
C LEU A 39 -5.17 -6.26 2.16
N LEU A 40 -5.16 -5.37 1.18
CA LEU A 40 -5.97 -4.15 1.21
C LEU A 40 -7.47 -4.44 1.24
N MET A 41 -7.95 -5.40 0.44
CA MET A 41 -9.35 -5.83 0.50
C MET A 41 -9.73 -6.33 1.90
N LYS A 42 -8.93 -7.24 2.49
CA LYS A 42 -9.19 -7.74 3.84
C LYS A 42 -9.10 -6.66 4.92
N PHE A 43 -8.22 -5.68 4.75
CA PHE A 43 -8.06 -4.58 5.69
C PHE A 43 -9.28 -3.66 5.68
N PHE A 44 -9.77 -3.31 4.49
CA PHE A 44 -10.97 -2.49 4.33
C PHE A 44 -12.25 -3.21 4.75
N ASP A 45 -12.41 -4.48 4.34
CA ASP A 45 -13.59 -5.28 4.67
C ASP A 45 -13.58 -5.77 6.14
N GLY A 46 -12.45 -5.61 6.84
CA GLY A 46 -12.27 -5.99 8.23
C GLY A 46 -12.19 -4.78 9.16
N SER A 47 -10.98 -4.42 9.60
CA SER A 47 -10.80 -3.48 10.70
C SER A 47 -11.10 -2.02 10.35
N LEU A 48 -11.06 -1.62 9.08
CA LEU A 48 -11.36 -0.24 8.68
C LEU A 48 -12.85 0.04 8.53
N VAL A 49 -13.66 -0.94 8.07
CA VAL A 49 -15.12 -0.76 8.02
C VAL A 49 -15.72 -0.60 9.43
N GLU A 50 -15.16 -1.29 10.44
CA GLU A 50 -15.54 -1.10 11.85
C GLU A 50 -15.24 0.31 12.38
N LYS A 51 -14.27 1.01 11.76
CA LYS A 51 -13.90 2.40 12.06
C LYS A 51 -14.64 3.41 11.18
N GLY A 52 -15.52 2.95 10.28
CA GLY A 52 -16.24 3.81 9.35
C GLY A 52 -15.37 4.45 8.26
N ILE A 53 -14.21 3.86 7.94
CA ILE A 53 -13.30 4.38 6.90
C ILE A 53 -13.59 3.69 5.58
N GLU A 54 -13.98 4.46 4.57
CA GLU A 54 -14.26 3.97 3.23
C GLU A 54 -13.13 4.26 2.23
N LYS A 55 -12.96 3.41 1.22
CA LYS A 55 -11.93 3.58 0.17
C LYS A 55 -12.03 4.94 -0.55
N LYS A 56 -13.24 5.47 -0.72
CA LYS A 56 -13.54 6.74 -1.40
C LYS A 56 -13.09 7.98 -0.61
N GLU A 57 -12.79 7.81 0.68
CA GLU A 57 -12.40 8.90 1.58
C GLU A 57 -10.87 9.03 1.70
N ILE A 58 -10.13 8.13 1.04
CA ILE A 58 -8.68 8.22 1.00
C ILE A 58 -8.27 9.33 0.03
N ASP A 59 -7.58 10.33 0.56
CA ASP A 59 -7.14 11.51 -0.19
C ASP A 59 -5.87 11.23 -1.02
N GLU A 60 -5.04 10.25 -0.62
CA GLU A 60 -3.83 9.81 -1.34
C GLU A 60 -3.42 8.40 -0.94
N ILE A 61 -2.98 7.58 -1.91
CA ILE A 61 -2.38 6.26 -1.66
C ILE A 61 -0.94 6.26 -2.10
N THR A 62 -0.03 6.10 -1.15
CA THR A 62 1.41 5.94 -1.45
C THR A 62 1.74 4.46 -1.54
N VAL A 63 2.34 4.03 -2.65
CA VAL A 63 2.73 2.65 -2.92
C VAL A 63 4.25 2.57 -3.07
N GLY A 64 4.91 2.02 -2.06
CA GLY A 64 6.36 1.82 -2.07
C GLY A 64 6.77 0.47 -2.63
N VAL A 65 7.65 0.46 -3.64
CA VAL A 65 8.23 -0.77 -4.24
C VAL A 65 9.68 -0.47 -4.61
N ALA A 66 10.65 -1.25 -4.12
CA ALA A 66 12.06 -0.98 -4.41
C ALA A 66 12.44 -1.48 -5.82
N SER A 67 11.91 -2.63 -6.25
CA SER A 67 12.11 -3.11 -7.62
C SER A 67 10.96 -2.73 -8.54
N GLY A 68 10.68 -1.43 -8.73
CA GLY A 68 9.53 -0.93 -9.50
C GLY A 68 9.56 -1.12 -11.03
N VAL A 69 10.07 -2.25 -11.50
CA VAL A 69 10.19 -2.62 -12.91
C VAL A 69 9.49 -3.96 -13.16
N LEU A 70 9.27 -4.28 -14.44
CA LEU A 70 8.63 -5.54 -14.85
C LEU A 70 7.27 -5.74 -14.15
N GLU A 71 7.05 -6.87 -13.49
CA GLU A 71 5.80 -7.20 -12.79
C GLU A 71 5.51 -6.27 -11.60
N ASN A 72 6.55 -5.64 -11.03
CA ASN A 72 6.46 -4.76 -9.88
C ASN A 72 6.23 -3.29 -10.27
N TRP A 73 6.17 -2.96 -11.57
CA TRP A 73 5.81 -1.62 -12.03
C TRP A 73 4.32 -1.34 -11.82
N THR A 74 3.97 -0.29 -11.08
CA THR A 74 2.62 -0.10 -10.52
C THR A 74 1.75 0.94 -11.24
N TYR A 75 2.22 1.55 -12.33
CA TYR A 75 1.60 2.73 -12.98
C TYR A 75 1.22 3.81 -11.97
N GLY A 76 2.21 4.38 -11.28
CA GLY A 76 1.98 5.41 -10.27
C GLY A 76 1.24 4.91 -9.02
N GLY A 77 1.20 3.59 -8.77
CA GLY A 77 0.44 2.98 -7.67
C GLY A 77 -0.99 2.57 -8.05
N LYS A 78 -1.46 2.88 -9.27
CA LYS A 78 -2.84 2.60 -9.68
C LYS A 78 -3.18 1.13 -9.82
N ILE A 79 -2.23 0.29 -10.26
CA ILE A 79 -2.48 -1.15 -10.47
C ILE A 79 -2.97 -1.83 -9.17
N PRO A 80 -2.21 -1.80 -8.05
CA PRO A 80 -2.68 -2.40 -6.80
C PRO A 80 -3.92 -1.69 -6.22
N ALA A 81 -4.09 -0.39 -6.42
CA ALA A 81 -5.29 0.33 -5.98
C ALA A 81 -6.56 -0.17 -6.72
N PHE A 82 -6.51 -0.33 -8.04
CA PHE A 82 -7.63 -0.84 -8.83
C PHE A 82 -7.91 -2.32 -8.56
N LEU A 83 -6.87 -3.15 -8.43
CA LEU A 83 -7.04 -4.54 -8.00
C LEU A 83 -7.78 -4.63 -6.66
N SER A 84 -7.54 -3.67 -5.77
CA SER A 84 -8.17 -3.59 -4.44
C SER A 84 -9.55 -2.93 -4.46
N GLY A 85 -10.07 -2.52 -5.62
CA GLY A 85 -11.38 -1.90 -5.76
C GLY A 85 -11.47 -0.46 -5.25
N PHE A 86 -10.37 0.30 -5.25
CA PHE A 86 -10.45 1.74 -4.99
C PHE A 86 -11.14 2.47 -6.15
N PRO A 87 -11.97 3.49 -5.87
CA PRO A 87 -12.55 4.33 -6.92
C PRO A 87 -11.48 5.01 -7.79
N HIS A 88 -11.81 5.22 -9.07
CA HIS A 88 -10.88 5.79 -10.05
C HIS A 88 -10.32 7.18 -9.68
N HIS A 89 -11.09 7.96 -8.92
CA HIS A 89 -10.73 9.32 -8.51
C HIS A 89 -9.74 9.38 -7.35
N VAL A 90 -9.57 8.30 -6.58
CA VAL A 90 -8.60 8.28 -5.46
C VAL A 90 -7.19 8.33 -6.04
N PRO A 91 -6.39 9.38 -5.78
CA PRO A 91 -5.06 9.50 -6.36
C PRO A 91 -4.09 8.50 -5.73
N THR A 92 -3.01 8.23 -6.46
CA THR A 92 -1.97 7.31 -6.03
C THR A 92 -0.61 7.86 -6.44
N VAL A 93 0.42 7.57 -5.66
CA VAL A 93 1.81 7.83 -6.01
C VAL A 93 2.68 6.59 -5.80
N PHE A 94 3.49 6.28 -6.80
CA PHE A 94 4.51 5.23 -6.73
C PHE A 94 5.83 5.84 -6.25
N ILE A 95 6.45 5.23 -5.24
CA ILE A 95 7.70 5.72 -4.65
C ILE A 95 8.74 4.60 -4.64
N ASP A 96 9.91 4.93 -5.18
CA ASP A 96 11.12 4.15 -5.01
C ASP A 96 12.14 4.97 -4.18
N ARG A 97 12.41 4.46 -2.98
CA ARG A 97 13.55 4.84 -2.15
C ARG A 97 14.19 3.58 -1.56
N GLN A 98 14.32 2.54 -2.38
CA GLN A 98 14.86 1.23 -1.98
C GLN A 98 14.15 0.67 -0.73
N CYS A 99 14.91 0.17 0.25
CA CYS A 99 14.37 -0.34 1.52
C CYS A 99 13.54 0.69 2.31
N GLY A 100 13.60 1.98 1.95
CA GLY A 100 12.84 3.07 2.55
C GLY A 100 11.58 3.49 1.78
N SER A 101 11.17 2.76 0.73
CA SER A 101 10.06 3.18 -0.15
C SER A 101 8.74 3.40 0.57
N ALA A 102 8.23 2.39 1.28
CA ALA A 102 6.96 2.52 2.02
C ALA A 102 7.04 3.56 3.16
N GLY A 103 8.18 3.65 3.85
CA GLY A 103 8.41 4.67 4.87
C GLY A 103 8.45 6.09 4.30
N SER A 104 8.93 6.26 3.07
CA SER A 104 8.92 7.56 2.37
C SER A 104 7.51 7.96 1.95
N GLY A 105 6.70 6.99 1.51
CA GLY A 105 5.27 7.20 1.32
C GLY A 105 4.57 7.66 2.59
N MET A 106 4.85 7.01 3.71
CA MET A 106 4.32 7.42 5.01
C MET A 106 4.72 8.86 5.37
N HIS A 107 5.98 9.25 5.14
CA HIS A 107 6.40 10.63 5.37
C HIS A 107 5.69 11.64 4.47
N ILE A 108 5.45 11.32 3.19
CA ILE A 108 4.67 12.17 2.28
C ILE A 108 3.25 12.35 2.81
N GLY A 109 2.57 11.26 3.15
CA GLY A 109 1.21 11.33 3.70
C GLY A 109 1.12 12.09 5.03
N ILE A 110 2.11 11.90 5.92
CA ILE A 110 2.22 12.69 7.17
C ILE A 110 2.33 14.19 6.85
N MET A 111 3.21 14.57 5.92
CA MET A 111 3.37 15.98 5.55
C MET A 111 2.10 16.56 4.93
N GLU A 112 1.39 15.82 4.08
CA GLU A 112 0.11 16.25 3.51
C GLU A 112 -0.95 16.54 4.58
N ILE A 113 -1.09 15.65 5.57
CA ILE A 113 -2.02 15.85 6.68
C ILE A 113 -1.57 17.04 7.55
N MET A 114 -0.29 17.13 7.90
CA MET A 114 0.27 18.22 8.71
C MET A 114 0.04 19.60 8.10
N LEU A 115 0.13 19.70 6.76
CA LEU A 115 -0.09 20.92 5.98
C LEU A 115 -1.57 21.16 5.64
N GLY A 116 -2.43 20.16 5.84
CA GLY A 116 -3.88 20.25 5.64
C GLY A 116 -4.35 20.06 4.21
N PHE A 117 -3.52 19.50 3.33
CA PHE A 117 -3.91 19.11 1.97
C PHE A 117 -4.74 17.83 1.95
N SER A 118 -4.47 16.93 2.90
CA SER A 118 -5.17 15.66 3.06
C SER A 118 -5.71 15.53 4.48
N THR A 119 -6.76 14.73 4.65
CA THR A 119 -7.35 14.35 5.93
C THR A 119 -7.04 12.90 6.27
N THR A 120 -7.06 12.03 5.26
CA THR A 120 -6.81 10.59 5.42
C THR A 120 -5.95 10.10 4.25
N VAL A 121 -4.85 9.43 4.57
CA VAL A 121 -3.91 8.88 3.58
C VAL A 121 -3.67 7.40 3.86
N LEU A 122 -3.41 6.62 2.82
CA LEU A 122 -3.02 5.22 2.93
C LEU A 122 -1.57 5.06 2.48
N SER A 123 -0.69 4.67 3.40
CA SER A 123 0.68 4.30 3.05
C SER A 123 0.84 2.80 2.97
N THR A 124 1.38 2.31 1.87
CA THR A 124 1.53 0.89 1.62
C THR A 124 2.76 0.56 0.77
N GLY A 125 3.00 -0.73 0.55
CA GLY A 125 4.09 -1.22 -0.28
C GLY A 125 4.09 -2.74 -0.38
N PHE A 126 4.85 -3.25 -1.34
CA PHE A 126 5.09 -4.68 -1.54
C PHE A 126 6.47 -4.90 -2.13
N GLU A 127 6.97 -6.12 -1.99
CA GLU A 127 8.17 -6.64 -2.65
C GLU A 127 8.06 -8.16 -2.76
#